data_AF-A0A3S0C3J1-F1
#
_entry.id   AF-A0A3S0C3J1-F1
#
_cell.length_a   1.000
_cell.length_b   1.000
_cell.length_c   1.000
_cell.angle_alpha   90.00
_cell.angle_beta   90.00
_cell.angle_gamma   90.00
#
_symmetry.space_group_name_H-M   'P 1'
#
loop_
_entity.id
_entity.type
_entity.pdbx_description
1 polymer ?
#
loop_
_entity_poly.entity_id
_entity_poly.type
_entity_poly.pdbx_seq_one_letter_code
_entity_poly.pdbx_strand_id
1 'polypeptide(L)' 'MSTFAKAAVIRAVRTAAQAALAVLGAGVVDVLAVDWQAVASVSAGAAVVSVLTSLATGLPEVVPDGALRSPGRAVR' A
#
# COMPACT_ATOMS: atom_id res chain seq x y z
N MET A 1 -6.56 -14.31 6.59
CA MET A 1 -5.52 -13.41 6.04
C MET A 1 -4.71 -12.86 7.20
N SER A 2 -3.40 -13.08 7.22
CA SER A 2 -2.50 -12.58 8.28
C SER A 2 -2.54 -11.06 8.38
N THR A 3 -2.25 -10.50 9.57
CA THR A 3 -2.19 -9.04 9.81
C THR A 3 -1.21 -8.37 8.85
N PHE A 4 -0.10 -9.05 8.55
CA PHE A 4 0.89 -8.64 7.56
C PHE A 4 0.31 -8.51 6.15
N ALA A 5 -0.37 -9.54 5.65
CA ALA A 5 -0.93 -9.53 4.30
C ALA A 5 -1.99 -8.42 4.14
N LYS A 6 -2.81 -8.17 5.16
CA LYS A 6 -3.76 -7.06 5.18
C LYS A 6 -3.06 -5.71 5.05
N ALA A 7 -2.05 -5.46 5.86
CA ALA A 7 -1.34 -4.18 5.85
C ALA A 7 -0.58 -3.96 4.54
N ALA A 8 0.07 -4.99 3.99
CA ALA A 8 0.76 -4.91 2.71
C ALA A 8 -0.18 -4.56 1.55
N VAL A 9 -1.38 -5.17 1.51
CA VAL A 9 -2.39 -4.87 0.49
C VAL A 9 -2.92 -3.43 0.64
N ILE A 10 -3.20 -2.98 1.86
CA ILE A 10 -3.63 -1.59 2.10
C ILE A 10 -2.57 -0.60 1.62
N ARG A 11 -1.29 -0.87 1.91
CA ARG A 11 -0.17 -0.05 1.46
C ARG A 11 -0.08 -0.03 -0.07
N ALA A 12 -0.19 -1.18 -0.71
CA ALA A 12 -0.14 -1.28 -2.17
C ALA A 12 -1.27 -0.51 -2.85
N VAL A 13 -2.51 -0.62 -2.34
CA VAL A 13 -3.66 0.14 -2.84
C VAL A 13 -3.45 1.65 -2.66
N ARG A 14 -2.95 2.08 -1.50
CA ARG A 14 -2.60 3.50 -1.27
C ARG A 14 -1.55 3.98 -2.26
N THR A 15 -0.48 3.19 -2.48
CA THR A 15 0.58 3.53 -3.44
C THR A 15 0.03 3.62 -4.86
N ALA A 16 -0.84 2.70 -5.27
CA ALA A 16 -1.50 2.71 -6.58
C ALA A 16 -2.33 3.99 -6.77
N ALA A 17 -3.15 4.35 -5.77
CA ALA A 17 -3.96 5.56 -5.82
C ALA A 17 -3.11 6.83 -5.90
N GLN A 18 -2.03 6.91 -5.12
CA GLN A 18 -1.09 8.04 -5.16
C GLN A 18 -0.39 8.14 -6.53
N ALA A 19 -0.01 7.01 -7.12
CA ALA A 19 0.56 6.97 -8.46
C ALA A 19 -0.44 7.40 -9.54
N ALA A 20 -1.70 6.96 -9.45
CA ALA A 20 -2.78 7.39 -10.33
C ALA A 20 -2.96 8.92 -10.27
N LEU A 21 -3.03 9.48 -9.06
CA LEU A 21 -3.16 10.92 -8.85
C LEU A 21 -1.97 11.70 -9.42
N ALA A 22 -0.75 11.15 -9.31
CA ALA A 22 0.44 11.77 -9.89
C ALA A 22 0.39 11.80 -11.43
N VAL A 23 -0.11 10.75 -12.07
CA VAL A 23 -0.28 10.70 -13.53
C VAL A 23 -1.38 11.66 -14.00
N LEU A 24 -2.48 11.75 -13.27
CA LEU A 24 -3.57 12.68 -13.58
C LEU A 24 -3.14 14.15 -13.39
N GLY A 25 -2.34 14.44 -12.36
CA GLY A 25 -1.94 15.81 -12.03
C GLY A 25 -3.13 16.71 -11.70
N ALA A 26 -2.87 18.00 -11.42
CA ALA A 26 -3.92 18.95 -11.03
C ALA A 26 -4.71 19.54 -12.21
N GLY A 27 -4.27 19.32 -13.45
CA GLY A 27 -4.85 19.95 -14.65
C GLY A 27 -5.88 19.11 -15.40
N VAL A 28 -6.07 17.84 -15.03
CA VAL A 28 -7.04 16.95 -15.65
C VAL A 28 -8.40 17.16 -15.00
N VAL A 29 -9.29 17.85 -15.71
CA VAL A 29 -10.67 18.13 -15.28
C VAL A 29 -11.67 17.24 -16.01
N ASP A 30 -11.34 16.83 -17.24
CA ASP A 30 -12.16 15.94 -18.06
C ASP A 30 -11.72 14.48 -17.89
N VAL A 31 -12.57 13.70 -17.22
CA VAL A 31 -12.37 12.27 -16.91
C VAL A 31 -12.38 11.38 -18.17
N LEU A 32 -13.00 11.83 -19.27
CA LEU A 32 -13.10 11.06 -20.51
C LEU A 32 -11.89 11.25 -21.42
N ALA A 33 -11.21 12.39 -21.31
CA ALA A 33 -9.99 12.69 -22.05
C ALA A 33 -8.73 12.01 -21.46
N VAL A 34 -8.87 11.37 -20.30
CA VAL A 34 -7.76 10.69 -19.61
C VAL A 34 -7.34 9.44 -20.37
N ASP A 35 -6.02 9.30 -20.58
CA ASP A 35 -5.43 8.02 -20.97
C ASP A 35 -5.46 7.04 -19.78
N TRP A 36 -6.58 6.33 -19.67
CA TRP A 36 -6.81 5.34 -18.62
C TRP A 36 -5.84 4.16 -18.70
N GLN A 37 -5.30 3.87 -19.88
CA GLN A 37 -4.34 2.79 -20.05
C GLN A 37 -3.01 3.16 -19.40
N ALA A 38 -2.53 4.39 -19.60
CA ALA A 38 -1.35 4.90 -18.92
C ALA A 38 -1.53 4.96 -17.39
N VAL A 39 -2.66 5.50 -16.92
CA VAL A 39 -2.98 5.58 -15.48
C VAL A 39 -2.97 4.18 -14.84
N ALA A 40 -3.65 3.21 -15.46
CA ALA A 40 -3.70 1.84 -14.96
C ALA A 40 -2.31 1.19 -14.94
N SER A 41 -1.51 1.37 -16.00
CA SER A 41 -0.16 0.80 -16.13
C SER A 41 0.77 1.29 -15.01
N VAL A 42 0.85 2.60 -14.79
CA VAL A 42 1.70 3.20 -13.76
C VAL A 42 1.23 2.80 -12.36
N SER A 43 -0.08 2.84 -12.12
CA SER A 43 -0.66 2.47 -10.83
C SER A 43 -0.42 1.00 -10.48
N ALA A 44 -0.55 0.10 -11.46
CA ALA A 44 -0.26 -1.31 -11.28
C ALA A 44 1.23 -1.56 -11.00
N GLY A 45 2.13 -0.90 -11.74
CA GLY A 45 3.57 -0.97 -11.48
C GLY A 45 3.91 -0.51 -10.05
N ALA A 46 3.33 0.60 -9.62
CA ALA A 46 3.53 1.13 -8.27
C ALA A 46 2.99 0.20 -7.17
N ALA A 47 1.83 -0.45 -7.40
CA ALA A 47 1.29 -1.46 -6.50
C ALA A 47 2.24 -2.67 -6.36
N VAL A 48 2.75 -3.19 -7.49
CA VAL A 48 3.67 -4.33 -7.51
C VAL A 48 4.95 -4.00 -6.75
N VAL A 49 5.55 -2.84 -7.03
CA VAL A 49 6.73 -2.38 -6.29
C VAL A 49 6.43 -2.27 -4.80
N SER A 50 5.26 -1.73 -4.41
CA SER A 50 4.86 -1.63 -3.01
C SER A 50 4.75 -3.01 -2.34
N VAL A 51 4.16 -4.01 -3.00
CA VAL A 51 4.12 -5.38 -2.48
C VAL A 51 5.53 -5.97 -2.35
N LEU A 52 6.37 -5.86 -3.37
CA LEU A 52 7.73 -6.39 -3.36
C LEU A 52 8.59 -5.74 -2.26
N THR A 53 8.51 -4.43 -2.10
CA THR A 53 9.19 -3.72 -1.01
C THR A 53 8.67 -4.18 0.34
N SER A 54 7.36 -4.33 0.51
CA SER A 54 6.77 -4.85 1.75
C SER A 54 7.30 -6.24 2.12
N LEU A 55 7.50 -7.11 1.11
CA LEU A 55 8.10 -8.43 1.31
C LEU A 55 9.59 -8.34 1.65
N ALA A 56 10.33 -7.43 1.02
CA ALA A 56 11.77 -7.27 1.21
C ALA A 56 12.14 -6.61 2.55
N THR A 57 11.42 -5.57 2.96
CA THR A 57 11.75 -4.77 4.15
C THR A 57 10.92 -5.12 5.38
N GLY A 58 9.81 -5.83 5.21
CA GLY A 58 8.78 -5.97 6.25
C GLY A 58 7.91 -4.72 6.39
N LEU A 59 6.95 -4.76 7.32
CA LEU A 59 6.04 -3.65 7.64
C LEU A 59 6.13 -3.27 9.13
N PRO A 60 6.60 -2.06 9.47
CA PRO A 60 6.67 -1.59 10.86
C PRO A 60 5.29 -1.37 11.50
N GLU A 61 4.25 -1.11 10.71
CA GLU A 61 2.88 -0.92 11.18
C GLU A 61 2.19 -2.22 11.65
N VAL A 62 2.80 -3.38 11.41
CA VAL A 62 2.26 -4.69 11.80
C VAL A 62 2.91 -5.12 13.10
N VAL A 63 2.14 -5.10 14.19
CA VAL A 63 2.56 -5.72 15.46
C VAL A 63 2.58 -7.24 15.26
N PRO A 64 3.69 -7.94 15.58
CA PRO A 64 3.72 -9.40 15.51
C PRO A 64 2.68 -9.99 16.46
N ASP A 65 1.85 -10.92 15.99
CA ASP A 65 0.74 -11.50 16.77
C ASP A 65 1.19 -12.15 18.11
N GLY A 66 2.49 -12.45 18.26
CA GLY A 66 3.09 -12.95 19.50
C GLY A 66 3.37 -11.89 20.58
N ALA A 67 3.45 -10.60 20.22
CA ALA A 67 3.77 -9.52 21.16
C ALA A 67 2.64 -9.29 22.19
N LEU A 68 1.38 -9.47 21.77
CA LEU A 68 0.20 -9.29 22.63
C LEU A 68 -0.11 -10.51 23.51
N ARG A 69 0.54 -11.65 23.26
CA ARG A 69 0.32 -12.90 24.00
C ARG A 69 1.23 -13.08 25.22
N SER A 70 2.12 -12.11 25.52
CA SER A 70 3.02 -12.18 26.67
C SER A 70 2.27 -11.83 27.96
N PRO A 71 2.00 -12.77 28.89
CA PRO A 71 1.18 -12.53 30.10
C PRO A 71 1.87 -11.71 31.21
N GLY A 72 2.90 -10.91 30.91
CA GLY A 72 3.84 -10.43 31.94
C GLY A 72 4.33 -8.99 31.85
N ARG A 73 3.79 -8.13 30.97
CA ARG A 73 4.30 -6.75 30.79
C ARG A 73 3.56 -5.66 31.55
N ALA A 74 2.55 -5.99 32.35
CA ALA A 74 1.73 -5.02 33.08
C ALA A 74 2.36 -4.50 34.39
N VAL A 75 3.56 -4.96 34.79
CA VAL A 75 4.18 -4.62 36.09
C VAL A 75 5.67 -4.28 35.97
N ARG A 76 6.05 -3.45 35.00
CA ARG A 76 7.35 -2.77 35.00
C ARG A 76 7.25 -1.36 34.44
#